data_AF-A0A0R0AVP8-F1
#
_entry.id   AF-A0A0R0AVP8-F1
#
_cell.length_a   1.000
_cell.length_b   1.000
_cell.length_c   1.000
_cell.angle_alpha   90.00
_cell.angle_beta   90.00
_cell.angle_gamma   90.00
#
_symmetry.space_group_name_H-M   'P 1'
#
loop_
_entity.id
_entity.type
_entity.pdbx_description
1 polymer ?
#
loop_
_entity_poly.entity_id
_entity_poly.type
_entity_poly.pdbx_seq_one_letter_code
_entity_poly.pdbx_strand_id
1 'polypeptide(L)'
;MPDTSPRELVDTLTPAARKGDSHAALLIHLAINRCMRAHRDRGDADALLIRAEALGSAEAALAEEAQDIRQCSGLAREDYAHVGDWLSLAADFGNPLAQLLYSMEPEMVMGSLADIIREPERVIAYKTAALSHLKDAASSGSVNALERLGQVYADGILAPADPVMARAYKLAAARADPAISLQEEEESAAKLTASQQADAARIAKEIYRDCCEP
;
A
#
# COMPACT_ATOMS: atom_id res chain seq x y z
N MET A 1 -8.87 -11.39 14.08
CA MET A 1 -7.95 -12.00 15.07
C MET A 1 -8.62 -11.86 16.43
N PRO A 2 -8.87 -12.93 17.20
CA PRO A 2 -9.48 -12.78 18.52
C PRO A 2 -8.44 -12.36 19.57
N ASP A 3 -8.82 -11.40 20.40
CA ASP A 3 -8.32 -11.01 21.73
C ASP A 3 -6.86 -10.58 21.99
N THR A 4 -5.91 -10.66 21.07
CA THR A 4 -4.57 -10.09 21.34
C THR A 4 -4.60 -8.57 21.25
N SER A 5 -4.26 -7.88 22.35
CA SER A 5 -4.16 -6.42 22.34
C SER A 5 -3.05 -5.95 21.37
N PRO A 6 -3.20 -4.79 20.70
CA PRO A 6 -2.14 -4.16 19.92
C PRO A 6 -0.78 -4.13 20.64
N ARG A 7 -0.75 -3.83 21.95
CA ARG A 7 0.50 -3.82 22.72
C ARG A 7 1.14 -5.20 22.81
N GLU A 8 0.36 -6.20 23.19
CA GLU A 8 0.84 -7.59 23.29
C GLU A 8 1.33 -8.12 21.95
N LEU A 9 0.65 -7.76 20.85
CA LEU A 9 1.08 -8.09 19.49
C LEU A 9 2.43 -7.46 19.17
N VAL A 10 2.62 -6.16 19.44
CA VAL A 10 3.90 -5.47 19.23
C VAL A 10 5.02 -6.15 20.02
N ASP A 11 4.79 -6.44 21.30
CA ASP A 11 5.77 -7.09 22.17
C ASP A 11 6.17 -8.48 21.67
N THR A 12 5.18 -9.26 21.26
CA THR A 12 5.37 -10.64 20.82
C THR A 12 6.10 -10.72 19.48
N LEU A 13 5.75 -9.84 18.54
CA LEU A 13 6.24 -9.91 17.16
C LEU A 13 7.55 -9.16 16.93
N THR A 14 7.89 -8.17 17.77
CA THR A 14 9.10 -7.36 17.63
C THR A 14 10.39 -8.17 17.46
N PRO A 15 10.67 -9.22 18.27
CA PRO A 15 11.90 -10.00 18.12
C PRO A 15 12.00 -10.73 16.78
N ALA A 16 10.89 -11.24 16.25
CA ALA A 16 10.85 -11.94 14.96
C ALA A 16 11.00 -10.95 13.80
N ALA A 17 10.24 -9.84 13.85
CA ALA A 17 10.30 -8.77 12.85
C ALA A 17 11.74 -8.23 12.70
N ARG A 18 12.43 -7.95 13.81
CA ARG A 18 13.82 -7.49 13.81
C ARG A 18 14.83 -8.53 13.27
N LYS A 19 14.44 -9.80 13.17
CA LYS A 19 15.28 -10.90 12.65
C LYS A 19 15.00 -11.25 11.20
N GLY A 20 14.12 -10.53 10.50
CA GLY A 20 13.81 -10.83 9.10
C GLY A 20 12.38 -11.28 8.83
N ASP A 21 11.54 -11.44 9.86
CA ASP A 21 10.15 -11.84 9.64
C ASP A 21 9.33 -10.67 9.11
N SER A 22 9.21 -10.62 7.78
CA SER A 22 8.51 -9.56 7.05
C SER A 22 7.00 -9.55 7.34
N HIS A 23 6.42 -10.70 7.66
CA HIS A 23 5.01 -10.79 8.02
C HIS A 23 4.77 -10.23 9.43
N ALA A 24 5.64 -10.57 10.38
CA ALA A 24 5.58 -10.01 11.74
C ALA A 24 5.72 -8.48 11.71
N ALA A 25 6.67 -7.94 10.93
CA ALA A 25 6.83 -6.50 10.75
C ALA A 25 5.56 -5.83 10.17
N LEU A 26 4.95 -6.44 9.14
CA LEU A 26 3.71 -5.93 8.56
C LEU A 26 2.55 -5.96 9.56
N LEU A 27 2.40 -7.03 10.33
CA LEU A 27 1.34 -7.12 11.34
C LEU A 27 1.47 -6.06 12.44
N ILE A 28 2.70 -5.76 12.85
CA ILE A 28 2.98 -4.66 13.78
C ILE A 28 2.54 -3.32 13.16
N HIS A 29 2.96 -3.04 11.93
CA HIS A 29 2.57 -1.82 11.21
C HIS A 29 1.03 -1.68 11.14
N LEU A 30 0.33 -2.73 10.69
CA LEU A 30 -1.12 -2.70 10.54
C LEU A 30 -1.85 -2.52 11.87
N ALA A 31 -1.35 -3.11 12.96
CA ALA A 31 -1.93 -2.96 14.29
C ALA A 31 -1.80 -1.51 14.80
N ILE A 32 -0.61 -0.90 14.68
CA ILE A 32 -0.36 0.48 15.12
C ILE A 32 -1.10 1.47 14.21
N ASN A 33 -1.09 1.26 12.88
CA ASN A 33 -1.79 2.12 11.92
C ASN A 33 -3.31 2.09 12.14
N ARG A 34 -3.90 0.92 12.45
CA ARG A 34 -5.31 0.84 12.88
C ARG A 34 -5.57 1.72 14.10
N CYS A 35 -4.70 1.67 15.11
CA CYS A 35 -4.83 2.50 16.30
C CYS A 35 -4.69 4.00 16.00
N MET A 36 -3.74 4.37 15.14
CA MET A 36 -3.58 5.75 14.69
C MET A 36 -4.84 6.28 14.01
N ARG A 37 -5.45 5.49 13.11
CA ARG A 37 -6.73 5.84 12.46
C ARG A 37 -7.88 5.96 13.46
N ALA A 38 -8.05 4.99 14.36
CA ALA A 38 -9.07 5.05 15.39
C ALA A 38 -8.96 6.30 16.29
N HIS A 39 -7.73 6.74 16.57
CA HIS A 39 -7.50 7.99 17.30
C HIS A 39 -7.79 9.25 16.46
N ARG A 40 -7.44 9.24 15.16
CA ARG A 40 -7.71 10.34 14.24
C ARG A 40 -9.20 10.55 14.01
N ASP A 41 -9.92 9.47 13.77
CA ASP A 41 -11.34 9.47 13.44
C ASP A 41 -12.23 9.69 14.68
N ARG A 42 -11.62 9.80 15.87
CA ARG A 42 -12.33 9.91 17.13
C ARG A 42 -13.27 11.11 17.15
N GLY A 43 -14.57 10.84 17.14
CA GLY A 43 -15.59 11.89 17.14
C GLY A 43 -15.74 12.62 15.80
N ASP A 44 -15.16 12.08 14.73
CA ASP A 44 -15.42 12.50 13.36
C ASP A 44 -16.81 11.99 12.93
N ALA A 45 -17.71 12.92 12.62
CA ALA A 45 -19.09 12.59 12.27
C ALA A 45 -19.21 11.84 10.94
N ASP A 46 -18.35 12.14 9.97
CA ASP A 46 -18.38 11.50 8.65
C ASP A 46 -17.86 10.06 8.76
N ALA A 47 -16.77 9.86 9.50
CA ALA A 47 -16.23 8.52 9.77
C ALA A 47 -17.25 7.65 10.54
N LEU A 48 -17.97 8.25 11.49
CA LEU A 48 -19.02 7.56 12.23
C LEU A 48 -20.19 7.16 11.32
N LEU A 49 -20.63 8.03 10.42
CA LEU A 49 -21.71 7.75 9.48
C LEU A 49 -21.35 6.59 8.54
N ILE A 50 -20.16 6.61 7.94
CA ILE A 50 -19.67 5.53 7.07
C ILE A 50 -19.68 4.19 7.81
N ARG A 51 -19.18 4.17 9.05
CA ARG A 51 -19.19 2.96 9.89
C ARG A 51 -20.61 2.52 10.24
N ALA A 52 -21.48 3.46 10.58
CA ALA A 52 -22.88 3.18 10.91
C ALA A 52 -23.65 2.59 9.72
N GLU A 53 -23.38 3.04 8.50
CA GLU A 53 -23.95 2.48 7.27
C GLU A 53 -23.48 1.03 7.05
N ALA A 54 -22.18 0.78 7.21
CA ALA A 54 -21.63 -0.57 7.06
C ALA A 54 -22.19 -1.57 8.10
N LEU A 55 -22.45 -1.11 9.32
CA LEU A 55 -22.99 -1.93 10.41
C LEU A 55 -24.52 -1.90 10.50
N GLY A 56 -25.18 -1.01 9.75
CA GLY A 56 -26.61 -0.74 9.87
C GLY A 56 -27.04 -0.11 11.20
N SER A 57 -26.11 0.42 12.00
CA SER A 57 -26.40 0.98 13.33
C SER A 57 -25.34 1.97 13.81
N ALA A 58 -25.79 3.18 14.18
CA ALA A 58 -24.93 4.18 14.83
C ALA A 58 -24.46 3.74 16.23
N GLU A 59 -25.30 3.00 16.96
CA GLU A 59 -24.93 2.45 18.28
C GLU A 59 -23.81 1.41 18.13
N ALA A 60 -23.91 0.52 17.14
CA ALA A 60 -22.87 -0.46 16.87
C ALA A 60 -21.56 0.22 16.44
N ALA A 61 -21.64 1.25 15.59
CA ALA A 61 -20.48 2.02 15.15
C ALA A 61 -19.75 2.72 16.30
N LEU A 62 -20.49 3.34 17.22
CA LEU A 62 -19.92 3.96 18.42
C LEU A 62 -19.31 2.91 19.37
N ALA A 63 -19.94 1.75 19.52
CA ALA A 63 -19.43 0.67 20.36
C ALA A 63 -18.11 0.11 19.82
N GLU A 64 -18.03 -0.09 18.50
CA GLU A 64 -16.83 -0.56 17.81
C GLU A 64 -15.69 0.48 17.88
N GLU A 65 -15.96 1.75 17.58
CA GLU A 65 -14.97 2.83 17.73
C GLU A 65 -14.40 2.89 19.16
N ALA A 66 -15.29 2.84 20.17
CA ALA A 66 -14.88 2.84 21.55
C ALA A 66 -14.06 1.59 21.91
N GLN A 67 -14.35 0.44 21.30
CA GLN A 67 -13.57 -0.78 21.47
C GLN A 67 -12.20 -0.66 20.83
N ASP A 68 -12.10 -0.17 19.60
CA ASP A 68 -10.84 0.03 18.90
C ASP A 68 -9.91 0.95 19.70
N ILE A 69 -10.42 2.10 20.15
CA ILE A 69 -9.66 3.03 21.00
C ILE A 69 -9.22 2.37 22.32
N ARG A 70 -10.09 1.58 22.96
CA ARG A 70 -9.73 0.85 24.19
C ARG A 70 -8.64 -0.18 23.95
N GLN A 71 -8.69 -0.91 22.85
CA GLN A 71 -7.66 -1.91 22.50
C GLN A 71 -6.30 -1.25 22.27
N CYS A 72 -6.28 -0.02 21.78
CA CYS A 72 -5.04 0.75 21.59
C CYS A 72 -4.41 1.26 22.91
N SER A 73 -5.05 1.00 24.06
CA SER A 73 -4.44 1.28 25.36
C SER A 73 -3.15 0.45 25.54
N GLY A 74 -2.10 1.12 26.02
CA GLY A 74 -0.79 0.52 26.24
C GLY A 74 0.24 0.81 25.14
N LEU A 75 -0.16 1.27 23.95
CA LEU A 75 0.79 1.81 22.98
C LEU A 75 1.30 3.18 23.45
N ALA A 76 2.62 3.34 23.47
CA ALA A 76 3.29 4.59 23.80
C ALA A 76 3.40 5.50 22.57
N ARG A 77 3.67 6.79 22.80
CA ARG A 77 3.94 7.77 21.72
C ARG A 77 5.02 7.28 20.76
N GLU A 78 6.03 6.60 21.29
CA GLU A 78 7.13 6.02 20.54
C GLU A 78 6.67 4.95 19.54
N ASP A 79 5.70 4.11 19.93
CA ASP A 79 5.16 3.07 19.04
C ASP A 79 4.54 3.70 17.78
N TYR A 80 3.83 4.82 17.94
CA TYR A 80 3.26 5.58 16.83
C TYR A 80 4.32 6.29 15.99
N ALA A 81 5.41 6.78 16.60
CA ALA A 81 6.48 7.46 15.89
C ALA A 81 7.22 6.53 14.91
N HIS A 82 7.29 5.24 15.21
CA HIS A 82 7.99 4.23 14.41
C HIS A 82 7.07 3.38 13.53
N VAL A 83 5.80 3.75 13.33
CA VAL A 83 4.86 2.97 12.51
C VAL A 83 5.35 2.78 11.07
N GLY A 84 6.03 3.79 10.51
CA GLY A 84 6.64 3.75 9.17
C GLY A 84 7.85 2.84 9.05
N ASP A 85 8.62 2.71 10.13
CA ASP A 85 9.81 1.86 10.15
C ASP A 85 9.41 0.39 10.02
N TRP A 86 8.28 0.00 10.61
CA TRP A 86 7.76 -1.37 10.46
C TRP A 86 7.27 -1.67 9.05
N LEU A 87 6.67 -0.70 8.36
CA LEU A 87 6.29 -0.83 6.95
C LEU A 87 7.54 -0.97 6.06
N SER A 88 8.53 -0.11 6.29
CA SER A 88 9.81 -0.14 5.56
C SER A 88 10.52 -1.48 5.78
N LEU A 89 10.63 -1.94 7.04
CA LEU A 89 11.24 -3.21 7.38
C LEU A 89 10.53 -4.41 6.73
N ALA A 90 9.19 -4.40 6.72
CA ALA A 90 8.41 -5.46 6.07
C ALA A 90 8.61 -5.47 4.55
N ALA A 91 8.68 -4.29 3.92
CA ALA A 91 8.92 -4.15 2.49
C ALA A 91 10.35 -4.59 2.11
N ASP A 92 11.35 -4.20 2.91
CA ASP A 92 12.76 -4.56 2.76
C ASP A 92 12.98 -6.07 2.89
N PHE A 93 12.25 -6.74 3.78
CA PHE A 93 12.25 -8.20 3.90
C PHE A 93 11.29 -8.91 2.94
N GLY A 94 10.84 -8.21 1.90
CA GLY A 94 10.19 -8.83 0.74
C GLY A 94 8.73 -9.22 0.94
N ASN A 95 8.01 -8.63 1.90
CA ASN A 95 6.57 -8.86 2.00
C ASN A 95 5.85 -8.13 0.85
N PRO A 96 5.17 -8.82 -0.09
CA PRO A 96 4.59 -8.17 -1.27
C PRO A 96 3.48 -7.16 -0.94
N LEU A 97 2.72 -7.40 0.14
CA LEU A 97 1.71 -6.45 0.60
C LEU A 97 2.35 -5.21 1.23
N ALA A 98 3.42 -5.38 2.02
CA ALA A 98 4.16 -4.24 2.55
C ALA A 98 4.83 -3.41 1.45
N GLN A 99 5.41 -4.07 0.45
CA GLN A 99 6.00 -3.43 -0.73
C GLN A 99 4.97 -2.60 -1.51
N LEU A 100 3.75 -3.12 -1.69
CA LEU A 100 2.64 -2.36 -2.25
C LEU A 100 2.30 -1.15 -1.37
N LEU A 101 2.00 -1.37 -0.08
CA LEU A 101 1.61 -0.34 0.88
C LEU A 101 2.66 0.77 1.04
N TYR A 102 3.95 0.43 1.02
CA TYR A 102 5.06 1.38 1.03
C TYR A 102 4.91 2.44 -0.06
N SER A 103 4.50 2.04 -1.27
CA SER A 103 4.26 2.98 -2.36
C SER A 103 2.99 3.82 -2.17
N MET A 104 1.99 3.32 -1.43
CA MET A 104 0.69 3.95 -1.23
C MET A 104 0.66 4.92 -0.05
N GLU A 105 1.56 4.76 0.90
CA GLU A 105 1.57 5.51 2.17
C GLU A 105 2.84 6.38 2.32
N PRO A 106 3.08 7.36 1.43
CA PRO A 106 4.32 8.17 1.44
C PRO A 106 4.54 8.92 2.75
N GLU A 107 3.48 9.39 3.40
CA GLU A 107 3.56 10.11 4.67
C GLU A 107 4.02 9.20 5.82
N MET A 108 3.65 7.92 5.80
CA MET A 108 4.09 6.97 6.82
C MET A 108 5.59 6.74 6.75
N VAL A 109 6.17 6.77 5.55
CA VAL A 109 7.59 6.47 5.31
C VAL A 109 8.47 7.72 5.36
N MET A 110 8.03 8.81 4.73
CA MET A 110 8.81 10.04 4.63
C MET A 110 8.55 11.02 5.78
N GLY A 111 7.51 10.79 6.59
CA GLY A 111 7.10 11.72 7.64
C GLY A 111 6.34 12.93 7.09
N SER A 112 6.30 14.02 7.87
CA SER A 112 5.52 15.21 7.52
C SER A 112 6.17 16.02 6.38
N LEU A 113 5.39 16.90 5.76
CA LEU A 113 5.93 17.86 4.79
C LEU A 113 7.08 18.72 5.38
N ALA A 114 7.02 19.04 6.68
CA ALA A 114 8.09 19.78 7.34
C ALA A 114 9.39 18.97 7.40
N ASP A 115 9.32 17.65 7.54
CA ASP A 115 10.49 16.75 7.52
C ASP A 115 11.05 16.65 6.10
N ILE A 116 10.17 16.54 5.10
CA ILE A 116 10.55 16.53 3.69
C ILE A 116 11.24 17.84 3.27
N ILE A 117 10.76 19.00 3.75
CA ILE A 117 11.39 20.29 3.45
C ILE A 117 12.80 20.38 4.07
N ARG A 118 13.01 19.75 5.24
CA ARG A 118 14.33 19.71 5.88
C ARG A 118 15.30 18.78 5.14
N GLU A 119 14.79 17.67 4.60
CA GLU A 119 15.57 16.60 3.96
C GLU A 119 14.94 16.20 2.60
N PRO A 120 15.01 17.08 1.58
CA PRO A 120 14.34 16.88 0.29
C PRO A 120 14.85 15.66 -0.50
N GLU A 121 16.09 15.23 -0.26
CA GLU A 121 16.69 14.02 -0.82
C GLU A 121 15.91 12.75 -0.46
N ARG A 122 15.16 12.75 0.66
CA ARG A 122 14.30 11.62 1.05
C ARG A 122 13.23 11.32 0.01
N VAL A 123 12.78 12.34 -0.74
CA VAL A 123 11.81 12.15 -1.84
C VAL A 123 12.41 11.29 -2.95
N ILE A 124 13.67 11.51 -3.30
CA ILE A 124 14.36 10.75 -4.36
C ILE A 124 14.58 9.31 -3.92
N ALA A 125 15.03 9.12 -2.67
CA ALA A 125 15.22 7.79 -2.08
C ALA A 125 13.89 7.02 -2.02
N TYR A 126 12.82 7.66 -1.56
CA TYR A 126 11.48 7.08 -1.49
C TYR A 126 10.98 6.65 -2.88
N LYS A 127 11.05 7.53 -3.89
CA LYS A 127 10.59 7.19 -5.25
C LYS A 127 11.31 5.96 -5.81
N THR A 128 12.63 5.88 -5.57
CA THR A 128 13.46 4.78 -6.03
C THR A 128 13.09 3.48 -5.32
N ALA A 129 12.98 3.51 -3.99
CA ALA A 129 12.58 2.35 -3.18
C ALA A 129 11.15 1.88 -3.52
N ALA A 130 10.19 2.79 -3.60
CA ALA A 130 8.80 2.48 -3.90
C ALA A 130 8.64 1.82 -5.28
N LEU A 131 9.35 2.32 -6.30
CA LEU A 131 9.33 1.71 -7.63
C LEU A 131 9.98 0.32 -7.64
N SER A 132 11.07 0.13 -6.88
CA SER A 132 11.71 -1.19 -6.74
C SER A 132 10.77 -2.18 -6.05
N HIS A 133 10.23 -1.81 -4.89
CA HIS A 133 9.29 -2.63 -4.14
C HIS A 133 8.05 -3.01 -4.94
N LEU A 134 7.48 -2.08 -5.71
CA LEU A 134 6.34 -2.39 -6.57
C LEU A 134 6.70 -3.44 -7.64
N LYS A 135 7.89 -3.36 -8.23
CA LYS A 135 8.35 -4.36 -9.21
C LYS A 135 8.57 -5.71 -8.55
N ASP A 136 9.19 -5.76 -7.37
CA ASP A 136 9.40 -6.99 -6.61
C ASP A 136 8.07 -7.65 -6.20
N ALA A 137 7.10 -6.85 -5.77
CA ALA A 137 5.76 -7.32 -5.43
C ALA A 137 5.04 -7.88 -6.66
N ALA A 138 5.13 -7.20 -7.81
CA ALA A 138 4.58 -7.69 -9.07
C ALA A 138 5.22 -9.01 -9.50
N SER A 139 6.55 -9.13 -9.46
CA SER A 139 7.27 -10.37 -9.74
C SER A 139 6.96 -11.50 -8.75
N SER A 140 6.44 -11.17 -7.57
CA SER A 140 5.95 -12.14 -6.58
C SER A 140 4.47 -12.52 -6.77
N GLY A 141 3.86 -12.14 -7.91
CA GLY A 141 2.48 -12.49 -8.25
C GLY A 141 1.43 -11.49 -7.78
N SER A 142 1.80 -10.30 -7.30
CA SER A 142 0.83 -9.30 -6.86
C SER A 142 0.19 -8.56 -8.03
N VAL A 143 -1.05 -8.93 -8.37
CA VAL A 143 -1.85 -8.22 -9.40
C VAL A 143 -2.10 -6.76 -9.00
N ASN A 144 -2.33 -6.48 -7.72
CA ASN A 144 -2.48 -5.11 -7.23
C ASN A 144 -1.21 -4.27 -7.46
N ALA A 145 -0.02 -4.88 -7.39
CA ALA A 145 1.23 -4.18 -7.72
C ALA A 145 1.34 -3.89 -9.22
N LEU A 146 0.83 -4.76 -10.10
CA LEU A 146 0.73 -4.48 -11.54
C LEU A 146 -0.18 -3.27 -11.80
N GLU A 147 -1.38 -3.23 -11.21
CA GLU A 147 -2.28 -2.09 -11.34
C GLU A 147 -1.62 -0.80 -10.87
N ARG A 148 -0.95 -0.85 -9.71
CA ARG A 148 -0.27 0.31 -9.15
C ARG A 148 0.90 0.77 -10.01
N LEU A 149 1.69 -0.14 -10.60
CA LEU A 149 2.73 0.22 -11.56
C LEU A 149 2.13 0.88 -12.81
N GLY A 150 0.98 0.40 -13.28
CA GLY A 150 0.22 1.04 -14.35
C GLY A 150 -0.17 2.48 -14.04
N GLN A 151 -0.59 2.76 -12.80
CA GLN A 151 -0.89 4.12 -12.33
C GLN A 151 0.38 4.98 -12.22
N VAL A 152 1.45 4.44 -11.64
CA VAL A 152 2.74 5.13 -11.46
C VAL A 152 3.33 5.64 -12.78
N TYR A 153 3.28 4.82 -13.83
CA TYR A 153 3.74 5.24 -15.15
C TYR A 153 2.73 6.15 -15.88
N ALA A 154 1.46 6.14 -15.49
CA ALA A 154 0.44 7.04 -16.05
C ALA A 154 0.52 8.46 -15.47
N ASP A 155 0.68 8.58 -14.14
CA ASP A 155 0.68 9.87 -13.43
C ASP A 155 2.04 10.58 -13.44
N GLY A 156 3.14 9.84 -13.58
CA GLY A 156 4.48 10.41 -13.57
C GLY A 156 5.00 10.83 -12.19
N ILE A 157 4.35 10.40 -11.10
CA ILE A 157 4.65 10.85 -9.74
C ILE A 157 5.84 10.07 -9.17
N LEU A 158 5.78 8.74 -9.13
CA LEU A 158 6.85 7.90 -8.58
C LEU A 158 7.93 7.56 -9.61
N ALA A 159 7.57 7.49 -10.89
CA ALA A 159 8.47 7.30 -12.02
C ALA A 159 8.15 8.35 -13.10
N PRO A 160 9.03 8.66 -14.06
CA PRO A 160 8.66 9.46 -15.21
C PRO A 160 7.45 8.86 -15.94
N ALA A 161 6.53 9.73 -16.39
CA ALA A 161 5.36 9.28 -17.13
C ALA A 161 5.79 8.54 -18.40
N ASP A 162 5.25 7.33 -18.58
CA ASP A 162 5.50 6.47 -19.73
C ASP A 162 4.17 5.78 -20.09
N PRO A 163 3.43 6.30 -21.07
CA PRO A 163 2.10 5.77 -21.39
C PRO A 163 2.18 4.37 -22.05
N VAL A 164 3.34 3.96 -22.57
CA VAL A 164 3.55 2.59 -23.08
C VAL A 164 3.68 1.62 -21.91
N MET A 165 4.52 1.93 -20.92
CA MET A 165 4.67 1.12 -19.71
C MET A 165 3.38 1.10 -18.88
N ALA A 166 2.71 2.24 -18.75
CA ALA A 166 1.43 2.33 -18.06
C ALA A 166 0.41 1.36 -18.66
N ARG A 167 0.29 1.35 -19.99
CA ARG A 167 -0.60 0.41 -20.68
C ARG A 167 -0.12 -1.04 -20.58
N ALA A 168 1.18 -1.29 -20.65
CA ALA A 168 1.73 -2.63 -20.54
C ALA A 168 1.39 -3.28 -19.18
N TYR A 169 1.58 -2.56 -18.07
CA TYR A 169 1.23 -3.05 -16.75
C TYR A 169 -0.28 -3.29 -16.57
N LYS A 170 -1.13 -2.39 -17.07
CA LYS A 170 -2.59 -2.57 -17.01
C LYS A 170 -3.06 -3.79 -17.83
N LEU A 171 -2.49 -3.99 -19.01
CA LEU A 171 -2.75 -5.19 -19.83
C LEU A 171 -2.31 -6.47 -19.13
N ALA A 172 -1.16 -6.46 -18.46
CA ALA A 172 -0.68 -7.59 -17.68
C ALA A 172 -1.60 -7.87 -16.48
N ALA A 173 -2.05 -6.84 -15.77
CA ALA A 173 -2.98 -6.95 -14.65
C ALA A 173 -4.32 -7.56 -15.09
N ALA A 174 -4.94 -7.03 -16.15
CA ALA A 174 -6.21 -7.55 -16.69
C ALA A 174 -6.10 -8.98 -17.25
N ARG A 175 -4.89 -9.39 -17.65
CA ARG A 175 -4.62 -10.78 -18.03
C ARG A 175 -4.53 -11.71 -16.82
N ALA A 176 -3.98 -11.22 -15.70
CA ALA A 176 -3.86 -11.97 -14.45
C ALA A 176 -5.18 -12.05 -13.68
N ASP A 177 -6.01 -11.01 -13.73
CA ASP A 177 -7.33 -10.97 -13.13
C ASP A 177 -8.39 -10.46 -14.12
N PRO A 178 -9.29 -11.32 -14.61
CA PRO A 178 -10.38 -10.94 -15.51
C PRO A 178 -11.38 -9.93 -14.93
N ALA A 179 -11.39 -9.70 -13.61
CA ALA A 179 -12.25 -8.69 -12.98
C ALA A 179 -11.78 -7.25 -13.27
N ILE A 180 -10.51 -7.07 -13.66
CA ILE A 180 -9.96 -5.75 -13.99
C ILE A 180 -10.45 -5.32 -15.39
N SER A 181 -11.24 -4.25 -15.43
CA SER A 181 -11.75 -3.67 -16.67
C SER A 181 -10.71 -2.75 -17.32
N LEU A 182 -10.60 -2.83 -18.65
CA LEU A 182 -9.78 -1.91 -19.45
C LEU A 182 -10.60 -0.80 -20.12
N GLN A 183 -11.92 -0.72 -19.87
CA GLN A 183 -12.80 0.19 -20.61
C GLN A 183 -12.42 1.66 -20.43
N GLU A 184 -12.16 2.09 -19.20
CA GLU A 184 -11.74 3.48 -18.90
C GLU A 184 -10.36 3.82 -19.52
N GLU A 185 -9.60 2.79 -19.90
CA GLU A 185 -8.25 2.92 -20.44
C GLU A 185 -8.20 2.91 -21.98
N GLU A 186 -9.30 2.58 -22.65
CA GLU A 186 -9.37 2.55 -24.12
C GLU A 186 -9.18 3.95 -24.71
N GLU A 187 -9.74 4.98 -24.06
CA GLU A 187 -9.57 6.37 -24.49
C GLU A 187 -8.13 6.86 -24.33
N SER A 188 -7.46 6.47 -23.23
CA SER A 188 -6.05 6.77 -23.01
C SER A 188 -5.15 5.98 -23.98
N ALA A 189 -5.51 4.74 -24.30
CA ALA A 189 -4.83 3.92 -25.29
C ALA A 189 -4.96 4.46 -26.72
N ALA A 190 -6.07 5.13 -27.05
CA ALA A 190 -6.29 5.76 -28.35
C ALA A 190 -5.30 6.91 -28.62
N LYS A 191 -4.67 7.47 -27.58
CA LYS A 191 -3.61 8.49 -27.71
C LYS A 191 -2.26 7.90 -28.11
N LEU A 192 -2.09 6.58 -27.98
CA LEU A 192 -0.87 5.88 -28.41
C LEU A 192 -0.92 5.60 -29.91
N THR A 193 0.23 5.69 -30.56
CA THR A 193 0.40 5.22 -31.94
C THR A 193 0.25 3.70 -32.02
N ALA A 194 -0.05 3.18 -33.21
CA ALA A 194 -0.14 1.73 -33.44
C ALA A 194 1.15 0.98 -33.02
N SER A 195 2.33 1.58 -33.24
CA SER A 195 3.60 1.00 -32.78
C SER A 195 3.68 0.92 -31.26
N GLN A 196 3.33 2.02 -30.57
CA GLN A 196 3.32 2.06 -29.10
C GLN A 196 2.32 1.08 -28.49
N GLN A 197 1.16 0.89 -29.12
CA GLN A 197 0.18 -0.12 -28.70
C GLN A 197 0.74 -1.53 -28.87
N ALA A 198 1.42 -1.82 -29.98
CA ALA A 198 2.08 -3.10 -30.21
C ALA A 198 3.20 -3.36 -29.20
N ASP A 199 4.00 -2.33 -28.88
CA ASP A 199 5.05 -2.40 -27.86
C ASP A 199 4.48 -2.67 -26.48
N ALA A 200 3.44 -1.93 -26.08
CA ALA A 200 2.76 -2.16 -24.80
C ALA A 200 2.21 -3.58 -24.68
N ALA A 201 1.59 -4.10 -25.74
CA ALA A 201 1.07 -5.47 -25.76
C ALA A 201 2.17 -6.54 -25.72
N ARG A 202 3.35 -6.27 -26.31
CA ARG A 202 4.51 -7.16 -26.21
C ARG A 202 5.08 -7.16 -24.79
N ILE A 203 5.34 -5.97 -24.23
CA ILE A 203 5.87 -5.80 -22.87
C ILE A 203 4.90 -6.40 -21.84
N ALA A 204 3.59 -6.23 -22.01
CA ALA A 204 2.58 -6.82 -21.12
C ALA A 204 2.69 -8.34 -21.01
N LYS A 205 3.04 -9.03 -22.11
CA LYS A 205 3.25 -10.49 -22.08
C LYS A 205 4.48 -10.87 -21.27
N GLU A 206 5.56 -10.10 -21.39
CA GLU A 206 6.79 -10.28 -20.62
C GLU A 206 6.53 -10.06 -19.12
N ILE A 207 5.85 -8.95 -18.77
CA ILE A 207 5.44 -8.65 -17.39
C ILE A 207 4.54 -9.75 -16.82
N TYR A 208 3.53 -10.20 -17.57
CA TYR A 208 2.63 -11.26 -17.11
C TYR A 208 3.37 -12.57 -16.84
N ARG A 209 4.27 -12.97 -17.73
CA ARG A 209 5.10 -14.18 -17.54
C ARG A 209 5.92 -14.09 -16.26
N ASP A 210 6.55 -12.94 -16.03
CA ASP A 210 7.46 -12.77 -14.90
C ASP A 210 6.71 -12.56 -13.56
N CYS A 211 5.39 -12.29 -13.61
CA CYS A 211 4.54 -12.12 -12.42
C CYS A 211 3.73 -13.36 -12.07
N CYS A 212 2.91 -13.82 -13.01
CA CYS A 212 1.71 -14.58 -12.65
C CYS A 212 1.34 -15.65 -13.71
N GLU A 213 2.29 -16.02 -14.56
CA GLU A 213 2.19 -17.26 -15.33
C GLU A 213 2.44 -18.47 -14.40
N PRO A 214 1.66 -19.57 -14.51
CA PRO A 214 1.72 -20.72 -13.58
C PRO A 214 3.01 -21.54 -13.61
#